data_AF-A0A2H6FD60-F1
#
_entry.id   AF-A0A2H6FD60-F1
#
_cell.length_a   1.000
_cell.length_b   1.000
_cell.length_c   1.000
_cell.angle_alpha   90.00
_cell.angle_beta   90.00
_cell.angle_gamma   90.00
#
_symmetry.space_group_name_H-M   'P 1'
#
loop_
_entity.id
_entity.type
_entity.pdbx_description
1 polymer ?
#
loop_
_entity_poly.entity_id
_entity_poly.type
_entity_poly.pdbx_seq_one_letter_code
_entity_poly.pdbx_strand_id
1 'polypeptide(L)'
;MASRELTISLSDEILKEIESYKKSTNRSTEAAIAELIKYALTLPLHFRDFDWVQAESEADKEIAAGRIKSFDSIEEFLSDLNK
;
A
#
# COMPACT_ATOMS: atom_id res chain seq x y z
N MET A 1 11.68 -2.27 29.48
CA MET A 1 10.39 -2.44 28.75
C MET A 1 10.06 -3.91 28.73
N ALA A 2 8.78 -4.28 28.88
CA ALA A 2 8.39 -5.68 28.82
C ALA A 2 8.49 -6.19 27.38
N SER A 3 9.27 -7.26 27.16
CA SER A 3 9.27 -7.98 25.89
C SER A 3 7.97 -8.79 25.80
N ARG A 4 7.35 -8.81 24.61
CA ARG A 4 6.18 -9.65 24.31
C ARG A 4 6.49 -10.43 23.05
N GLU A 5 6.20 -11.72 23.08
CA GLU A 5 6.40 -12.62 21.94
C GLU A 5 5.06 -12.85 21.23
N LEU A 6 5.11 -12.88 19.90
CA LEU A 6 3.98 -13.18 19.05
C LEU A 6 4.35 -14.36 18.15
N THR A 7 3.56 -15.42 18.20
CA THR A 7 3.69 -16.58 17.30
C THR A 7 2.52 -16.58 16.32
N ILE A 8 2.83 -16.60 15.02
CA ILE A 8 1.84 -16.63 13.94
C ILE A 8 2.22 -17.69 12.92
N SER A 9 1.22 -18.34 12.33
CA SER A 9 1.40 -19.22 11.18
C SER A 9 1.22 -18.40 9.90
N LEU A 10 2.22 -18.44 9.03
CA LEU A 10 2.22 -17.74 7.75
C LEU A 10 2.40 -18.76 6.62
N SER A 11 1.88 -18.44 5.43
CA SER A 11 2.16 -19.25 4.23
C SER A 11 3.62 -19.06 3.79
N ASP A 12 4.15 -20.06 3.08
CA ASP A 12 5.50 -20.00 2.51
C ASP A 12 5.70 -18.81 1.56
N GLU A 13 4.63 -18.37 0.89
CA GLU A 13 4.63 -17.20 0.02
C GLU A 13 4.93 -15.92 0.80
N ILE A 14 4.21 -15.67 1.90
CA ILE A 14 4.44 -14.50 2.75
C ILE A 14 5.84 -14.55 3.37
N LEU A 15 6.33 -15.73 3.76
CA LEU A 15 7.70 -15.87 4.27
C LEU A 15 8.76 -15.50 3.22
N LYS A 16 8.55 -15.86 1.95
CA LYS A 16 9.44 -15.47 0.85
C LYS A 16 9.42 -13.96 0.60
N GLU A 17 8.27 -13.32 0.71
CA GLU A 17 8.16 -11.86 0.57
C GLU A 17 8.88 -11.12 1.70
N ILE A 18 8.71 -11.58 2.95
CA ILE A 18 9.44 -11.02 4.11
C ILE A 18 10.95 -11.13 3.89
N GLU A 19 11.43 -12.28 3.41
CA GLU A 19 12.86 -12.47 3.11
C GLU A 19 13.35 -11.58 1.97
N SER A 20 12.51 -11.33 0.96
CA SER A 20 12.82 -10.43 -0.15
C SER A 20 12.93 -8.98 0.34
N TYR A 21 11.97 -8.53 1.15
CA TYR A 21 11.98 -7.20 1.78
C TYR A 21 13.19 -7.02 2.70
N LYS A 22 13.52 -8.04 3.50
CA LYS A 22 14.70 -8.03 4.38
C LYS A 22 15.98 -7.78 3.60
N LYS A 23 16.14 -8.47 2.47
CA LYS A 23 17.33 -8.34 1.59
C LYS A 23 17.40 -6.96 0.93
N SER A 24 16.28 -6.43 0.43
CA SER A 24 16.28 -5.13 -0.25
C SER A 24 16.55 -3.96 0.69
N THR A 25 16.15 -4.08 1.96
CA THR A 25 16.32 -3.03 2.98
C THR A 25 17.54 -3.23 3.86
N ASN A 26 18.28 -4.35 3.70
CA ASN A 26 19.43 -4.74 4.52
C ASN A 26 19.15 -4.69 6.03
N ARG A 27 18.01 -5.27 6.46
CA ARG A 27 17.53 -5.30 7.85
C ARG A 27 17.73 -6.68 8.48
N SER A 28 17.66 -6.76 9.82
CA SER A 28 17.46 -8.04 10.51
C SER A 28 16.03 -8.54 10.28
N THR A 29 15.79 -9.84 10.51
CA THR A 29 14.45 -10.43 10.35
C THR A 29 13.43 -9.76 11.27
N GLU A 30 13.78 -9.54 12.53
CA GLU A 30 12.89 -8.92 13.52
C GLU A 30 12.56 -7.47 13.16
N ALA A 31 13.57 -6.70 12.72
CA ALA A 31 13.37 -5.32 12.30
C ALA A 31 12.47 -5.24 11.06
N ALA A 32 12.70 -6.10 10.07
CA ALA A 32 11.88 -6.18 8.86
C ALA A 32 10.42 -6.52 9.19
N ILE A 33 10.20 -7.55 10.02
CA ILE A 33 8.85 -7.96 10.45
C ILE A 33 8.16 -6.84 11.23
N ALA A 34 8.86 -6.19 12.16
CA ALA A 34 8.29 -5.10 12.94
C ALA A 34 7.88 -3.90 12.05
N GLU A 35 8.71 -3.55 11.06
CA GLU A 35 8.39 -2.50 10.08
C GLU A 35 7.15 -2.86 9.24
N LEU A 36 7.07 -4.09 8.70
CA LEU A 36 5.94 -4.55 7.90
C LEU A 36 4.64 -4.59 8.72
N ILE A 37 4.68 -5.09 9.96
CA ILE A 37 3.52 -5.07 10.86
C ILE A 37 3.09 -3.64 11.15
N LYS A 38 4.04 -2.76 11.46
CA LYS A 38 3.74 -1.34 11.73
C LYS A 38 3.10 -0.68 10.51
N TYR A 39 3.63 -0.93 9.31
CA TYR A 39 3.07 -0.42 8.07
C TYR A 39 1.63 -0.89 7.87
N ALA A 40 1.38 -2.20 8.00
CA ALA A 40 0.04 -2.78 7.87
C ALA A 40 -0.98 -2.25 8.88
N LEU A 41 -0.53 -1.89 10.10
CA LEU A 41 -1.36 -1.27 11.13
C LEU A 41 -1.64 0.22 10.87
N THR A 42 -0.75 0.91 10.16
CA THR A 42 -0.94 2.32 9.78
C THR A 42 -1.72 2.51 8.48
N LEU A 43 -1.91 1.44 7.71
CA LEU A 43 -2.61 1.51 6.43
C LEU A 43 -4.09 1.86 6.66
N PRO A 44 -4.61 2.95 6.05
CA PRO A 44 -6.03 3.27 6.10
C PRO A 44 -6.92 2.09 5.68
N LEU A 45 -8.05 1.91 6.37
CA LEU A 45 -8.97 0.79 6.11
C LEU A 45 -9.50 0.75 4.68
N HIS A 46 -9.66 1.91 4.03
CA HIS A 46 -10.13 1.96 2.64
C HIS A 46 -9.14 1.40 1.63
N PHE A 47 -7.87 1.18 2.00
CA PHE A 47 -6.89 0.47 1.18
C PHE A 47 -6.84 -1.02 1.46
N ARG A 48 -7.45 -1.46 2.56
CA ARG A 48 -7.61 -2.88 2.86
C ARG A 48 -8.78 -3.39 2.02
N ASP A 49 -8.54 -4.43 1.24
CA ASP A 49 -9.52 -5.05 0.34
C ASP A 49 -10.02 -4.16 -0.81
N PHE A 50 -9.34 -3.05 -1.09
CA PHE A 50 -9.62 -2.25 -2.28
C PHE A 50 -9.12 -2.99 -3.51
N ASP A 51 -10.01 -3.17 -4.50
CA ASP A 51 -9.64 -3.79 -5.78
C ASP A 51 -8.89 -2.78 -6.65
N TRP A 52 -7.59 -2.66 -6.38
CA TRP A 52 -6.69 -1.81 -7.15
C TRP A 52 -6.63 -2.19 -8.61
N VAL A 53 -6.74 -3.49 -8.94
CA VAL A 53 -6.70 -3.96 -10.33
C VAL A 53 -7.92 -3.46 -11.10
N GLN A 54 -9.10 -3.54 -10.49
CA GLN A 54 -10.30 -2.98 -11.07
C GLN A 54 -10.19 -1.45 -11.21
N ALA A 55 -9.78 -0.75 -10.15
CA ALA A 55 -9.67 0.71 -10.15
C ALA A 55 -8.68 1.21 -11.21
N GLU A 56 -7.52 0.57 -11.34
CA GLU A 56 -6.53 0.87 -12.39
C GLU A 56 -7.12 0.60 -13.78
N SER A 57 -7.80 -0.54 -13.98
CA SER A 57 -8.42 -0.87 -15.26
C SER A 57 -9.51 0.11 -15.68
N GLU A 58 -10.30 0.60 -14.72
CA GLU A 58 -11.34 1.62 -14.97
C GLU A 58 -10.70 2.97 -15.34
N ALA A 59 -9.67 3.39 -14.60
CA ALA A 59 -8.93 4.61 -14.90
C ALA A 59 -8.30 4.57 -16.31
N ASP A 60 -7.65 3.46 -16.67
CA ASP A 60 -7.04 3.29 -18.00
C ASP A 60 -8.08 3.39 -19.12
N LYS A 61 -9.28 2.85 -18.93
CA LYS A 61 -10.37 2.94 -19.91
C LYS A 61 -10.84 4.37 -20.13
N GLU A 62 -11.03 5.13 -19.06
CA GLU A 62 -11.47 6.53 -19.14
C GLU A 62 -10.38 7.41 -19.79
N ILE A 63 -9.11 7.18 -19.45
CA ILE A 63 -7.96 7.84 -20.09
C ILE A 63 -7.92 7.52 -21.59
N ALA A 64 -8.04 6.25 -21.97
CA ALA A 64 -8.04 5.83 -23.37
C ALA A 64 -9.24 6.39 -24.16
N ALA A 65 -10.39 6.56 -23.50
CA ALA A 65 -11.57 7.21 -24.06
C ALA A 65 -11.47 8.74 -24.16
N GLY A 66 -10.36 9.33 -23.70
CA GLY A 66 -10.13 10.79 -23.69
C GLY A 66 -10.98 11.53 -22.65
N ARG A 67 -11.56 10.81 -21.68
CA ARG A 67 -12.37 11.38 -20.59
C ARG A 67 -11.48 11.83 -19.44
N ILE A 68 -10.54 12.70 -19.77
CA ILE A 68 -9.60 13.29 -18.83
C ILE A 68 -10.05 14.69 -18.46
N LYS A 69 -9.97 15.02 -17.16
CA LYS A 69 -10.22 16.37 -16.67
C LYS A 69 -8.90 17.11 -16.56
N SER A 70 -8.83 18.26 -17.21
CA SER A 70 -7.70 19.18 -17.09
C SER A 70 -8.00 20.24 -16.04
N PHE A 71 -6.96 20.79 -15.44
CA PHE A 71 -7.04 21.89 -14.49
C PHE A 71 -6.07 22.98 -14.92
N ASP A 72 -6.49 24.24 -14.81
CA ASP A 72 -5.69 25.39 -15.23
C ASP A 72 -4.70 25.81 -14.12
N SER A 73 -4.88 25.29 -12.89
CA SER A 73 -4.02 25.56 -11.74
C SER A 73 -4.03 24.43 -10.70
N ILE A 74 -3.03 24.43 -9.82
CA ILE A 74 -2.96 23.51 -8.68
C ILE A 74 -4.11 23.78 -7.71
N GLU A 75 -4.48 25.04 -7.51
CA GLU A 75 -5.56 25.47 -6.62
C GLU A 75 -6.92 24.93 -7.09
N GLU A 76 -7.17 24.92 -8.40
CA GLU A 76 -8.38 24.35 -9.00
C GLU A 76 -8.43 22.84 -8.78
N PHE A 77 -7.31 22.15 -9.01
CA PHE A 77 -7.17 20.71 -8.76
C PHE A 77 -7.47 20.35 -7.30
N LEU A 78 -6.85 21.06 -6.34
CA LEU A 78 -7.07 20.82 -4.91
C LEU A 78 -8.50 21.11 -4.46
N SER A 79 -9.15 22.11 -5.07
CA SER A 79 -10.55 22.43 -4.77
C SER A 79 -11.51 21.35 -5.28
N ASP A 80 -11.15 20.65 -6.35
CA ASP A 80 -11.96 19.56 -6.89
C ASP A 80 -11.79 18.25 -6.11
N LEU A 81 -10.57 17.95 -5.63
CA LEU A 81 -10.29 16.78 -4.80
C LEU A 81 -10.96 16.81 -3.42
N ASN A 82 -11.21 17.99 -2.88
CA ASN A 82 -11.83 18.17 -1.56
C ASN A 82 -13.37 18.16 -1.59
N LYS A 83 -13.99 17.82 -2.73
CA LYS A 83 -15.45 17.63 -2.86
C LYS A 83 -15.85 16.21 -2.53
#